data_AF-A0A836UWG6-F1
#
_entry.id   AF-A0A836UWG6-F1
#
_cell.length_a   1.000
_cell.length_b   1.000
_cell.length_c   1.000
_cell.angle_alpha   90.00
_cell.angle_beta   90.00
_cell.angle_gamma   90.00
#
_symmetry.space_group_name_H-M   'P 1'
#
loop_
_entity.id
_entity.type
_entity.pdbx_description
1 polymer ?
#
loop_
_entity_poly.entity_id
_entity_poly.type
_entity_poly.pdbx_seq_one_letter_code
_entity_poly.pdbx_strand_id
1 'polypeptide(L)'
;AADDYFGDYSNGLFYDPRARVIAEDGRNYLRGTAAVFDVIISDLFVPWKAGIGGLYSVEHYQSVRSHLQAEGIFMQWLPAYQLSTDSFETITRTLLAVFPQVTVWRGDFSSRTPVIGLIGHLTPGVFNRNIAGLTRRRPTASGLPLLTHYVGSFLADEKPLGNGAINSDDRPLIEFQMPINQRQIKAGHQQWLAGDALMAFMSGLQQRMVAGEDTFLAALSKADKALAIAGLYFHKAQWLQTQGRISAAELQLAKFQESSGVEALLSGVMTE
;
A
#
# COMPACT_ATOMS: atom_id res chain seq x y z
N ALA A 1 24.55 14.16 -5.76
CA ALA A 1 24.04 14.29 -4.37
C ALA A 1 23.66 12.94 -3.77
N ALA A 2 22.65 12.23 -4.30
CA ALA A 2 22.32 10.88 -3.83
C ALA A 2 23.52 9.92 -3.94
N ASP A 3 24.24 9.98 -5.05
CA ASP A 3 25.50 9.26 -5.25
C ASP A 3 26.62 9.80 -4.34
N ASP A 4 26.99 11.07 -4.54
CA ASP A 4 28.17 11.67 -3.88
C ASP A 4 28.12 11.77 -2.34
N TYR A 5 26.92 11.89 -1.76
CA TYR A 5 26.74 12.18 -0.32
C TYR A 5 25.89 11.14 0.41
N PHE A 6 25.10 10.33 -0.30
CA PHE A 6 24.19 9.35 0.30
C PHE A 6 24.42 7.93 -0.25
N GLY A 7 25.65 7.64 -0.70
CA GLY A 7 26.03 6.34 -1.27
C GLY A 7 25.69 5.16 -0.36
N ASP A 8 25.92 5.30 0.96
CA ASP A 8 25.61 4.28 1.97
C ASP A 8 24.12 3.90 2.02
N TYR A 9 23.22 4.85 1.75
CA TYR A 9 21.77 4.62 1.72
C TYR A 9 21.27 4.13 0.37
N SER A 10 22.06 4.37 -0.69
CA SER A 10 21.72 4.00 -2.06
C SER A 10 22.04 2.53 -2.37
N ASN A 11 22.68 1.79 -1.45
CA ASN A 11 23.00 0.36 -1.59
C ASN A 11 23.71 0.01 -2.91
N GLY A 12 24.61 0.89 -3.38
CA GLY A 12 25.34 0.69 -4.63
C GLY A 12 24.51 0.86 -5.91
N LEU A 13 23.30 1.44 -5.84
CA LEU A 13 22.39 1.65 -6.97
C LEU A 13 23.06 2.22 -8.23
N PHE A 14 23.94 3.22 -8.07
CA PHE A 14 24.61 3.89 -9.19
C PHE A 14 25.69 3.05 -9.88
N TYR A 15 26.11 1.95 -9.25
CA TYR A 15 27.22 1.11 -9.70
C TYR A 15 26.80 -0.33 -10.03
N ASP A 16 25.55 -0.72 -9.74
CA ASP A 16 25.02 -2.04 -10.09
C ASP A 16 24.78 -2.11 -11.62
N PRO A 17 25.40 -3.06 -12.35
CA PRO A 17 25.24 -3.15 -13.81
C PRO A 17 23.82 -3.49 -14.27
N ARG A 18 22.94 -3.92 -13.35
CA ARG A 18 21.53 -4.19 -13.62
C ARG A 18 20.67 -2.93 -13.50
N ALA A 19 21.18 -1.88 -12.87
CA ALA A 19 20.48 -0.63 -12.62
C ALA A 19 20.79 0.40 -13.71
N ARG A 20 19.76 1.16 -14.10
CA ARG A 20 19.91 2.33 -14.97
C ARG A 20 19.11 3.48 -14.39
N VAL A 21 19.82 4.52 -13.94
CA VAL A 21 19.19 5.76 -13.45
C VAL A 21 18.95 6.70 -14.62
N ILE A 22 17.71 7.13 -14.80
CA ILE A 22 17.30 8.04 -15.87
C ILE A 22 16.74 9.30 -15.22
N ALA A 23 17.40 10.43 -15.45
CA ALA A 23 16.95 11.72 -14.95
C ALA A 23 15.90 12.30 -15.91
N GLU A 24 14.64 11.92 -15.72
CA GLU A 24 13.49 12.37 -16.52
C GLU A 24 12.21 12.32 -15.67
N ASP A 25 11.16 13.04 -16.08
CA ASP A 25 9.81 12.84 -15.56
C ASP A 25 9.32 11.42 -15.91
N GLY A 26 9.01 10.62 -14.89
CA GLY A 26 8.65 9.22 -15.07
C GLY A 26 7.41 9.02 -15.94
N ARG A 27 6.47 9.97 -15.94
CA ARG A 27 5.26 9.91 -16.77
C ARG A 27 5.57 10.21 -18.23
N ASN A 28 6.44 11.17 -18.52
CA ASN A 28 6.91 11.47 -19.86
C ASN A 28 7.78 10.34 -20.42
N TYR A 29 8.71 9.80 -19.61
CA TYR A 29 9.54 8.66 -20.00
C TYR A 29 8.67 7.47 -20.39
N LEU A 30 7.68 7.13 -19.55
CA LEU A 30 6.79 6.01 -19.81
C LEU A 30 5.93 6.21 -21.06
N ARG A 31 5.52 7.45 -21.37
CA ARG A 31 4.78 7.77 -22.61
C ARG A 31 5.65 7.67 -23.88
N GLY A 32 6.96 7.91 -23.76
CA GLY A 32 7.87 7.96 -24.91
C GLY A 32 8.65 6.67 -25.17
N THR A 33 8.68 5.74 -24.21
CA THR A 33 9.42 4.48 -24.33
C THR A 33 8.61 3.39 -25.02
N ALA A 34 9.29 2.43 -25.66
CA ALA A 34 8.68 1.18 -26.15
C ALA A 34 8.93 0.00 -25.19
N ALA A 35 9.57 0.26 -24.05
CA ALA A 35 9.93 -0.78 -23.08
C ALA A 35 8.69 -1.31 -22.34
N VAL A 36 8.63 -2.62 -22.16
CA VAL A 36 7.58 -3.30 -21.38
C VAL A 36 8.23 -3.94 -20.15
N PHE A 37 7.55 -3.86 -19.01
CA PHE A 37 8.08 -4.22 -17.71
C PHE A 37 7.24 -5.31 -17.03
N ASP A 38 7.88 -6.17 -16.23
CA ASP A 38 7.18 -7.11 -15.36
C ASP A 38 6.58 -6.39 -14.14
N VAL A 39 7.27 -5.38 -13.63
CA VAL A 39 6.84 -4.61 -12.46
C VAL A 39 7.12 -3.13 -12.71
N ILE A 40 6.13 -2.29 -12.45
CA ILE A 40 6.29 -0.84 -12.38
C ILE A 40 5.96 -0.40 -10.95
N ILE A 41 6.85 0.40 -10.34
CA ILE A 41 6.68 0.90 -8.97
C ILE A 41 6.71 2.43 -9.00
N SER A 42 5.67 3.05 -8.46
CA SER A 42 5.60 4.48 -8.19
C SER A 42 5.87 4.72 -6.70
N ASP A 43 7.12 5.09 -6.37
CA ASP A 43 7.59 5.26 -5.00
C ASP A 43 7.52 6.73 -4.53
N LEU A 44 7.18 6.87 -3.25
CA LEU A 44 6.22 7.79 -2.64
C LEU A 44 6.29 9.26 -3.08
N PHE A 45 5.14 9.83 -3.48
CA PHE A 45 5.01 11.25 -3.82
C PHE A 45 4.35 12.07 -2.71
N VAL A 46 4.62 13.38 -2.67
CA VAL A 46 3.94 14.33 -1.79
C VAL A 46 2.67 14.84 -2.50
N PRO A 47 1.45 14.40 -2.12
CA PRO A 47 0.29 14.52 -3.00
C PRO A 47 -0.23 15.94 -3.25
N TRP A 48 0.13 16.91 -2.39
CA TRP A 48 -0.26 18.32 -2.54
C TRP A 48 0.79 19.18 -3.29
N LYS A 49 1.91 18.59 -3.73
CA LYS A 49 2.86 19.32 -4.57
C LYS A 49 2.31 19.42 -5.99
N ALA A 50 2.50 20.59 -6.61
CA ALA A 50 2.03 20.84 -7.95
C ALA A 50 2.58 19.80 -8.95
N GLY A 51 1.71 19.32 -9.84
CA GLY A 51 2.02 18.33 -10.87
C GLY A 51 1.97 16.87 -10.40
N ILE A 52 1.97 16.61 -9.09
CA ILE A 52 1.93 15.24 -8.56
C ILE A 52 0.54 14.60 -8.75
N GLY A 53 -0.54 15.38 -8.78
CA GLY A 53 -1.90 14.87 -8.98
C GLY A 53 -2.06 14.06 -10.27
N GLY A 54 -1.27 14.37 -11.30
CA GLY A 54 -1.26 13.67 -12.59
C GLY A 54 -0.65 12.26 -12.54
N LEU A 55 0.12 11.92 -11.51
CA LEU A 55 0.65 10.56 -11.29
C LEU A 55 -0.41 9.61 -10.71
N TYR A 56 -1.58 10.15 -10.35
CA TYR A 56 -2.73 9.38 -9.89
C TYR A 56 -3.89 9.41 -10.89
N SER A 57 -3.67 9.90 -12.12
CA SER A 57 -4.74 10.02 -13.12
C SER A 57 -5.00 8.71 -13.84
N VAL A 58 -6.23 8.55 -14.33
CA VAL A 58 -6.62 7.37 -15.12
C VAL A 58 -5.73 7.23 -16.37
N GLU A 59 -5.34 8.34 -17.00
CA GLU A 59 -4.46 8.35 -18.17
C GLU A 59 -3.04 7.88 -17.82
N HIS A 60 -2.52 8.26 -16.64
CA HIS A 60 -1.25 7.73 -16.17
C HIS A 60 -1.33 6.23 -15.92
N TYR A 61 -2.36 5.75 -15.23
CA TYR A 61 -2.53 4.32 -14.99
C TYR A 61 -2.76 3.52 -16.28
N GLN A 62 -3.47 4.06 -17.27
CA GLN A 62 -3.60 3.45 -18.60
C GLN A 62 -2.24 3.34 -19.29
N SER A 63 -1.42 4.39 -19.22
CA SER A 63 -0.04 4.37 -19.72
C SER A 63 0.81 3.33 -18.99
N VAL A 64 0.66 3.17 -17.67
CA VAL A 64 1.32 2.09 -16.93
C VAL A 64 0.88 0.74 -17.44
N ARG A 65 -0.42 0.50 -17.53
CA ARG A 65 -0.97 -0.76 -18.02
C ARG A 65 -0.46 -1.14 -19.42
N SER A 66 -0.33 -0.18 -20.33
CA SER A 66 0.16 -0.46 -21.70
C SER A 66 1.63 -0.86 -21.78
N HIS A 67 2.39 -0.62 -20.71
CA HIS A 67 3.82 -0.96 -20.61
C HIS A 67 4.08 -2.10 -19.60
N LEU A 68 3.04 -2.84 -19.21
CA LEU A 68 3.18 -4.04 -18.40
C LEU A 68 3.10 -5.30 -19.28
N GLN A 69 3.87 -6.31 -18.90
CA GLN A 69 3.68 -7.68 -19.40
C GLN A 69 2.29 -8.21 -19.01
N ALA A 70 1.84 -9.31 -19.64
CA ALA A 70 0.51 -9.89 -19.39
C ALA A 70 0.27 -10.27 -17.91
N GLU A 71 1.31 -10.76 -17.23
CA GLU A 71 1.29 -11.08 -15.79
C GLU A 71 1.95 -9.98 -14.94
N GLY A 72 2.23 -8.82 -15.54
CA GLY A 72 2.89 -7.71 -14.87
C GLY A 72 1.99 -7.03 -13.84
N ILE A 73 2.61 -6.43 -12.84
CA ILE A 73 1.93 -5.73 -11.75
C ILE A 73 2.39 -4.28 -11.64
N PHE A 74 1.48 -3.41 -11.23
CA PHE A 74 1.80 -2.03 -10.87
C PHE A 74 1.66 -1.84 -9.37
N MET A 75 2.64 -1.20 -8.75
CA MET A 75 2.61 -0.83 -7.34
C MET A 75 2.63 0.70 -7.17
N GLN A 76 1.61 1.23 -6.50
CA GLN A 76 1.55 2.63 -6.09
C GLN A 76 1.70 2.72 -4.57
N TRP A 77 2.81 3.31 -4.12
CA TRP A 77 2.95 3.69 -2.71
C TRP A 77 2.17 4.98 -2.43
N LEU A 78 1.49 5.02 -1.28
CA LEU A 78 0.64 6.12 -0.84
C LEU A 78 1.01 6.55 0.60
N PRO A 79 1.28 7.84 0.83
CA PRO A 79 1.57 8.34 2.17
C PRO A 79 0.23 8.50 2.90
N ALA A 80 -0.28 7.46 3.54
CA ALA A 80 -1.61 7.51 4.18
C ALA A 80 -1.69 8.60 5.26
N TYR A 81 -0.56 8.90 5.92
CA TYR A 81 -0.40 10.05 6.84
C TYR A 81 -0.49 11.44 6.18
N GLN A 82 -0.60 11.50 4.85
CA GLN A 82 -0.74 12.71 4.03
C GLN A 82 -1.96 12.64 3.10
N LEU A 83 -2.83 11.64 3.26
CA LEU A 83 -4.04 11.48 2.48
C LEU A 83 -5.24 11.52 3.40
N SER A 84 -6.31 12.19 2.98
CA SER A 84 -7.63 12.01 3.56
C SER A 84 -8.30 10.78 2.97
N THR A 85 -9.34 10.26 3.64
CA THR A 85 -10.07 9.06 3.20
C THR A 85 -10.66 9.22 1.79
N ASP A 86 -11.26 10.37 1.48
CA ASP A 86 -11.82 10.70 0.16
C ASP A 86 -10.76 10.71 -0.95
N SER A 87 -9.56 11.22 -0.66
CA SER A 87 -8.44 11.20 -1.61
C SER A 87 -7.95 9.78 -1.84
N PHE A 88 -7.80 8.98 -0.79
CA PHE A 88 -7.44 7.55 -0.92
C PHE A 88 -8.48 6.79 -1.75
N GLU A 89 -9.76 7.01 -1.50
CA GLU A 89 -10.85 6.38 -2.26
C GLU A 89 -10.82 6.80 -3.73
N THR A 90 -10.60 8.09 -4.01
CA THR A 90 -10.48 8.61 -5.38
C THR A 90 -9.31 7.97 -6.12
N ILE A 91 -8.14 7.87 -5.49
CA ILE A 91 -6.96 7.22 -6.07
C ILE A 91 -7.24 5.74 -6.34
N THR A 92 -7.80 5.03 -5.36
CA THR A 92 -8.09 3.59 -5.46
C THR A 92 -9.14 3.30 -6.53
N ARG A 93 -10.20 4.11 -6.62
CA ARG A 93 -11.23 4.00 -7.66
C ARG A 93 -10.67 4.28 -9.05
N THR A 94 -9.79 5.27 -9.16
CA THR A 94 -9.08 5.61 -10.41
C THR A 94 -8.20 4.46 -10.86
N LEU A 95 -7.51 3.79 -9.92
CA LEU A 95 -6.72 2.61 -10.21
C LEU A 95 -7.59 1.41 -10.65
N LEU A 96 -8.72 1.17 -9.96
CA LEU A 96 -9.70 0.13 -10.31
C LEU A 96 -10.36 0.34 -11.68
N ALA A 97 -10.41 1.58 -12.18
CA ALA A 97 -10.89 1.86 -13.54
C ALA A 97 -9.94 1.30 -14.64
N VAL A 98 -8.69 0.96 -14.28
CA VAL A 98 -7.68 0.46 -15.22
C VAL A 98 -7.27 -0.99 -14.91
N PHE A 99 -7.19 -1.34 -13.63
CA PHE A 99 -6.80 -2.67 -13.13
C PHE A 99 -8.01 -3.39 -12.53
N PRO A 100 -8.38 -4.58 -13.05
CA PRO A 100 -9.58 -5.29 -12.58
C PRO A 100 -9.53 -5.74 -11.11
N GLN A 101 -8.33 -5.92 -10.55
CA GLN A 101 -8.13 -6.23 -9.13
C GLN A 101 -7.03 -5.32 -8.55
N VAL A 102 -7.27 -4.79 -7.35
CA VAL A 102 -6.29 -4.03 -6.57
C VAL A 102 -6.13 -4.66 -5.20
N THR A 103 -4.91 -4.98 -4.79
CA THR A 103 -4.62 -5.44 -3.42
C THR A 103 -3.97 -4.35 -2.59
N VAL A 104 -4.33 -4.32 -1.32
CA VAL A 104 -3.92 -3.29 -0.35
C VAL A 104 -2.93 -3.92 0.63
N TRP A 105 -1.78 -3.28 0.77
CA TRP A 105 -0.69 -3.70 1.63
C TRP A 105 -0.26 -2.52 2.48
N ARG A 106 0.14 -2.75 3.73
CA ARG A 106 0.84 -1.74 4.53
C ARG A 106 2.33 -1.83 4.24
N GLY A 107 3.01 -0.69 4.14
CA GLY A 107 4.46 -0.63 3.99
C GLY A 107 5.19 -0.90 5.30
N ASP A 108 4.55 -0.53 6.41
CA ASP A 108 5.06 -0.71 7.76
C ASP A 108 3.91 -0.88 8.78
N PHE A 109 4.25 -0.92 10.06
CA PHE A 109 3.31 -0.89 11.17
C PHE A 109 3.35 0.45 11.92
N SER A 110 3.83 1.51 11.27
CA SER A 110 3.90 2.85 11.85
C SER A 110 2.49 3.37 12.07
N SER A 111 2.17 3.73 13.31
CA SER A 111 0.89 4.37 13.63
C SER A 111 0.91 5.88 13.37
N ARG A 112 2.11 6.47 13.19
CA ARG A 112 2.30 7.92 13.05
C ARG A 112 2.44 8.35 11.59
N THR A 113 3.18 7.56 10.81
CA THR A 113 3.47 7.85 9.39
C THR A 113 3.14 6.64 8.51
N PRO A 114 1.92 6.06 8.61
CA PRO A 114 1.58 4.85 7.86
C PRO A 114 1.69 5.05 6.36
N VAL A 115 2.30 4.07 5.69
CA VAL A 115 2.38 3.97 4.23
C VAL A 115 1.52 2.80 3.76
N ILE A 116 0.76 3.00 2.69
CA ILE A 116 -0.05 1.94 2.05
C ILE A 116 0.44 1.73 0.63
N GLY A 117 0.61 0.48 0.23
CA GLY A 117 0.84 0.06 -1.15
C GLY A 117 -0.47 -0.44 -1.78
N LEU A 118 -0.82 0.11 -2.93
CA LEU A 118 -1.85 -0.45 -3.81
C LEU A 118 -1.17 -1.19 -4.95
N ILE A 119 -1.48 -2.48 -5.11
CA ILE A 119 -0.96 -3.29 -6.22
C ILE A 119 -2.10 -3.57 -7.19
N GLY A 120 -2.00 -3.04 -8.41
CA GLY A 120 -2.92 -3.32 -9.51
C GLY A 120 -2.50 -4.58 -10.28
N HIS A 121 -3.46 -5.50 -10.46
CA HIS A 121 -3.29 -6.75 -11.19
C HIS A 121 -4.12 -6.71 -12.47
N LEU A 122 -3.51 -7.03 -13.61
CA LEU A 122 -4.21 -7.06 -14.91
C LEU A 122 -5.11 -8.29 -15.05
N THR A 123 -4.66 -9.41 -14.50
CA THR A 123 -5.42 -10.65 -14.43
C THR A 123 -5.79 -10.88 -12.98
N PRO A 124 -7.08 -10.71 -12.60
CA PRO A 124 -7.55 -11.08 -11.27
C PRO A 124 -7.13 -12.51 -10.96
N GLY A 125 -6.42 -12.67 -9.86
CA GLY A 125 -5.82 -13.94 -9.51
C GLY A 125 -5.88 -14.19 -8.03
N VAL A 126 -5.60 -15.43 -7.68
CA VAL A 126 -5.33 -15.83 -6.30
C VAL A 126 -3.83 -15.67 -6.03
N PHE A 127 -3.48 -15.31 -4.80
CA PHE A 127 -2.09 -15.32 -4.35
C PHE A 127 -1.50 -16.72 -4.53
N ASN A 128 -0.55 -16.86 -5.47
CA ASN A 128 -0.01 -18.17 -5.83
C ASN A 128 0.87 -18.72 -4.70
N ARG A 129 0.64 -19.98 -4.31
CA ARG A 129 1.37 -20.68 -3.24
C ARG A 129 2.89 -20.72 -3.46
N ASN A 130 3.36 -20.69 -4.71
CA ASN A 130 4.79 -20.66 -5.01
C ASN A 130 5.47 -19.37 -4.50
N ILE A 131 4.72 -18.27 -4.37
CA ILE A 131 5.18 -17.01 -3.76
C ILE A 131 5.04 -17.07 -2.23
N ALA A 132 4.01 -17.75 -1.68
CA ALA A 132 3.81 -17.92 -0.24
C ALA A 132 4.95 -18.69 0.47
N GLY A 133 5.65 -19.58 -0.24
CA GLY A 133 6.88 -20.22 0.28
C GLY A 133 8.02 -19.22 0.56
N LEU A 134 8.06 -18.11 -0.18
CA LEU A 134 9.03 -17.03 0.00
C LEU A 134 8.64 -16.12 1.19
N THR A 135 7.35 -15.95 1.48
CA THR A 135 6.86 -15.02 2.50
C THR A 135 7.06 -15.46 3.94
N ARG A 136 7.17 -16.78 4.20
CA ARG A 136 7.54 -17.31 5.53
C ARG A 136 9.05 -17.35 5.76
N ARG A 137 9.84 -17.40 4.68
CA ARG A 137 11.31 -17.62 4.73
C ARG A 137 12.13 -16.35 4.54
N ARG A 138 11.56 -15.28 3.98
CA ARG A 138 12.19 -13.96 3.91
C ARG A 138 11.44 -12.98 4.80
N PRO A 139 12.02 -12.59 5.95
CA PRO A 139 11.50 -11.49 6.75
C PRO A 139 11.44 -10.23 5.89
N THR A 140 10.40 -9.42 6.06
CA THR A 140 10.39 -8.03 5.58
C THR A 140 11.41 -7.21 6.36
N ALA A 141 11.59 -5.92 6.04
CA ALA A 141 12.43 -5.02 6.84
C ALA A 141 12.01 -4.99 8.33
N SER A 142 10.73 -5.25 8.63
CA SER A 142 10.20 -5.37 10.00
C SER A 142 10.50 -6.70 10.70
N GLY A 143 11.13 -7.66 10.03
CA GLY A 143 11.32 -9.02 10.54
C GLY A 143 10.05 -9.90 10.45
N LEU A 144 8.90 -9.34 10.07
CA LEU A 144 7.64 -10.07 10.00
C LEU A 144 7.39 -10.71 8.63
N PRO A 145 6.64 -11.83 8.56
CA PRO A 145 6.24 -12.44 7.29
C PRO A 145 5.47 -11.47 6.40
N LEU A 146 5.69 -11.51 5.07
CA LEU A 146 5.03 -10.57 4.14
C LEU A 146 3.50 -10.57 4.26
N LEU A 147 2.88 -11.72 4.50
CA LEU A 147 1.42 -11.79 4.61
C LEU A 147 0.86 -10.99 5.79
N THR A 148 1.63 -10.69 6.84
CA THR A 148 1.16 -9.78 7.90
C THR A 148 0.99 -8.33 7.42
N HIS A 149 1.55 -8.00 6.26
CA HIS A 149 1.40 -6.67 5.66
C HIS A 149 0.15 -6.55 4.80
N TYR A 150 -0.44 -7.68 4.39
CA TYR A 150 -1.68 -7.68 3.63
C TYR A 150 -2.83 -7.03 4.43
N VAL A 151 -3.63 -6.20 3.76
CA VAL A 151 -4.78 -5.51 4.37
C VAL A 151 -6.09 -6.00 3.78
N GLY A 152 -6.15 -6.20 2.46
CA GLY A 152 -7.35 -6.65 1.76
C GLY A 152 -7.23 -6.52 0.25
N SER A 153 -8.31 -6.86 -0.45
CA SER A 153 -8.42 -6.70 -1.90
C SER A 153 -9.72 -6.02 -2.32
N PHE A 154 -9.68 -5.46 -3.53
CA PHE A 154 -10.80 -4.85 -4.21
C PHE A 154 -10.89 -5.41 -5.63
N LEU A 155 -12.12 -5.75 -6.05
CA LEU A 155 -12.43 -6.06 -7.44
C LEU A 155 -13.21 -4.90 -8.07
N ALA A 156 -12.91 -4.58 -9.33
CA ALA A 156 -13.49 -3.41 -9.99
C ALA A 156 -15.01 -3.56 -10.23
N ASP A 157 -15.48 -4.79 -10.47
CA ASP A 157 -16.89 -5.12 -10.73
C ASP A 157 -17.78 -5.02 -9.48
N GLU A 158 -17.22 -5.24 -8.29
CA GLU A 158 -17.91 -5.08 -7.00
C GLU A 158 -18.21 -3.62 -6.64
N LYS A 159 -17.54 -2.66 -7.31
CA LYS A 159 -17.60 -1.22 -6.98
C LYS A 159 -17.46 -0.94 -5.48
N PRO A 160 -16.39 -1.44 -4.82
CA PRO A 160 -16.31 -1.50 -3.35
C PRO A 160 -16.23 -0.13 -2.68
N LEU A 161 -15.94 0.93 -3.44
CA LEU A 161 -15.84 2.32 -2.98
C LEU A 161 -16.92 3.22 -3.61
N GLY A 162 -18.01 2.62 -4.12
CA GLY A 162 -19.13 3.30 -4.77
C GLY A 162 -18.78 3.98 -6.11
N ASN A 163 -19.72 4.79 -6.63
CA ASN A 163 -19.62 5.48 -7.93
C ASN A 163 -19.04 6.91 -7.81
N GLY A 164 -18.11 7.14 -6.88
CA GLY A 164 -17.49 8.46 -6.73
C GLY A 164 -16.64 8.86 -7.95
N ALA A 165 -16.13 10.08 -7.94
CA ALA A 165 -15.40 10.62 -9.09
C ALA A 165 -14.05 9.92 -9.33
N ILE A 166 -13.58 9.97 -10.58
CA ILE A 166 -12.27 9.49 -11.05
C ILE A 166 -11.37 10.70 -11.22
N ASN A 167 -10.09 10.56 -10.85
CA ASN A 167 -9.06 11.56 -11.11
C ASN A 167 -8.56 11.40 -12.56
N SER A 168 -8.66 12.45 -13.37
CA SER A 168 -8.17 12.47 -14.75
C SER A 168 -7.35 13.72 -15.02
N ASP A 169 -6.63 13.76 -16.14
CA ASP A 169 -5.91 14.97 -16.57
C ASP A 169 -6.87 16.16 -16.77
N ASP A 170 -8.07 15.92 -17.33
CA ASP A 170 -9.10 16.94 -17.55
C ASP A 170 -9.87 17.31 -16.26
N ARG A 171 -9.82 16.45 -15.25
CA ARG A 171 -10.44 16.66 -13.94
C ARG A 171 -9.48 16.22 -12.83
N PRO A 172 -8.42 17.01 -12.56
CA PRO A 172 -7.34 16.60 -11.67
C PRO A 172 -7.74 16.86 -10.20
N LEU A 173 -8.66 16.03 -9.71
CA LEU A 173 -9.21 16.09 -8.35
C LEU A 173 -8.11 16.11 -7.30
N ILE A 174 -7.09 15.26 -7.44
CA ILE A 174 -6.02 15.16 -6.45
C ILE A 174 -5.19 16.46 -6.40
N GLU A 175 -4.87 17.05 -7.55
CA GLU A 175 -4.10 18.30 -7.65
C GLU A 175 -4.79 19.46 -6.89
N PHE A 176 -6.11 19.61 -7.08
CA PHE A 176 -6.84 20.72 -6.49
C PHE A 176 -7.38 20.44 -5.08
N GLN A 177 -7.76 19.21 -4.79
CA GLN A 177 -8.36 18.86 -3.49
C GLN A 177 -7.30 18.66 -2.41
N MET A 178 -6.11 18.14 -2.72
CA MET A 178 -5.10 17.85 -1.70
C MET A 178 -4.60 19.08 -0.93
N PRO A 179 -4.31 20.24 -1.57
CA PRO A 179 -3.98 21.46 -0.83
C PRO A 179 -5.12 21.94 0.08
N ILE A 180 -6.38 21.79 -0.35
CA ILE A 180 -7.56 22.13 0.46
C ILE A 180 -7.66 21.18 1.66
N ASN A 181 -7.63 19.87 1.43
CA ASN A 181 -7.72 18.85 2.47
C ASN A 181 -6.59 19.03 3.49
N GLN A 182 -5.36 19.32 3.05
CA GLN A 182 -4.26 19.62 3.95
C GLN A 182 -4.58 20.81 4.88
N ARG A 183 -5.20 21.88 4.36
CA ARG A 183 -5.60 23.04 5.18
C ARG A 183 -6.74 22.68 6.13
N GLN A 184 -7.74 21.92 5.67
CA GLN A 184 -8.86 21.47 6.50
C GLN A 184 -8.39 20.57 7.66
N ILE A 185 -7.44 19.68 7.41
CA ILE A 185 -6.87 18.81 8.44
C ILE A 185 -6.05 19.61 9.45
N LYS A 186 -5.25 20.57 8.99
CA LYS A 186 -4.55 21.50 9.89
C LYS A 186 -5.50 22.37 10.73
N ALA A 187 -6.69 22.67 10.20
CA ALA A 187 -7.74 23.38 10.91
C ALA A 187 -8.61 22.47 11.81
N GLY A 188 -8.39 21.16 11.81
CA GLY A 188 -9.15 20.19 12.63
C GLY A 188 -10.52 19.81 12.07
N HIS A 189 -10.83 20.16 10.81
CA HIS A 189 -12.11 19.85 10.16
C HIS A 189 -12.12 18.50 9.45
N GLN A 190 -10.94 17.91 9.24
CA GLN A 190 -10.76 16.60 8.62
C GLN A 190 -9.62 15.85 9.30
N GLN A 191 -9.47 14.56 8.98
CA GLN A 191 -8.40 13.71 9.50
C GLN A 191 -7.61 13.08 8.35
N TRP A 192 -6.32 12.86 8.58
CA TRP A 192 -5.51 11.98 7.73
C TRP A 192 -6.00 10.54 7.86
N LEU A 193 -5.70 9.71 6.86
CA LEU A 193 -5.86 8.27 6.88
C LEU A 193 -4.75 7.64 7.76
N ALA A 194 -4.76 8.00 9.04
CA ALA A 194 -3.87 7.54 10.07
C ALA A 194 -4.65 7.36 11.39
N GLY A 195 -4.05 6.70 12.37
CA GLY A 195 -4.70 6.45 13.65
C GLY A 195 -6.05 5.76 13.52
N ASP A 196 -7.08 6.31 14.16
CA ASP A 196 -8.42 5.69 14.18
C ASP A 196 -9.07 5.58 12.80
N ALA A 197 -8.84 6.55 11.89
CA ALA A 197 -9.37 6.49 10.53
C ALA A 197 -8.77 5.31 9.74
N LEU A 198 -7.46 5.11 9.83
CA LEU A 198 -6.78 3.96 9.23
C LEU A 198 -7.23 2.65 9.89
N MET A 199 -7.40 2.64 11.21
CA MET A 199 -7.86 1.46 11.92
C MET A 199 -9.27 1.04 11.51
N ALA A 200 -10.19 2.00 11.33
CA ALA A 200 -11.53 1.74 10.85
C ALA A 200 -11.50 1.16 9.43
N PHE A 201 -10.70 1.76 8.53
CA PHE A 201 -10.51 1.28 7.17
C PHE A 201 -10.00 -0.17 7.13
N MET A 202 -8.89 -0.47 7.82
CA MET A 202 -8.32 -1.82 7.84
C MET A 202 -9.25 -2.84 8.50
N SER A 203 -10.00 -2.44 9.53
CA SER A 203 -10.97 -3.32 10.19
C SER A 203 -12.12 -3.68 9.24
N GLY A 204 -12.59 -2.73 8.41
CA GLY A 204 -13.60 -2.99 7.38
C GLY A 204 -13.13 -4.04 6.37
N LEU A 205 -11.90 -3.90 5.87
CA LEU A 205 -11.32 -4.89 4.94
C LEU A 205 -11.10 -6.26 5.59
N GLN A 206 -10.70 -6.29 6.86
CA GLN A 206 -10.58 -7.56 7.58
C GLN A 206 -11.92 -8.27 7.72
N GLN A 207 -13.02 -7.55 7.96
CA GLN A 207 -14.35 -8.16 8.05
C GLN A 207 -14.74 -8.85 6.74
N ARG A 208 -14.47 -8.21 5.59
CA ARG A 208 -14.68 -8.82 4.26
C ARG A 208 -13.83 -10.08 4.07
N MET A 209 -12.57 -10.03 4.48
CA MET A 209 -11.68 -11.20 4.43
C MET A 209 -12.20 -12.36 5.30
N VAL A 210 -12.68 -12.08 6.51
CA VAL A 210 -13.26 -13.09 7.42
C VAL A 210 -14.57 -13.65 6.87
N ALA A 211 -15.37 -12.83 6.19
CA ALA A 211 -16.59 -13.25 5.49
C ALA A 211 -16.31 -14.09 4.23
N GLY A 212 -15.06 -14.21 3.79
CA GLY A 212 -14.68 -14.95 2.59
C GLY A 212 -14.87 -14.18 1.28
N GLU A 213 -15.09 -12.87 1.35
CA GLU A 213 -15.22 -11.98 0.19
C GLU A 213 -13.87 -11.60 -0.42
N ASP A 214 -12.76 -11.86 0.28
CA ASP A 214 -11.42 -11.63 -0.24
C ASP A 214 -10.99 -12.78 -1.16
N THR A 215 -11.26 -12.61 -2.45
CA THR A 215 -10.94 -13.59 -3.49
C THR A 215 -9.44 -13.76 -3.71
N PHE A 216 -8.62 -12.75 -3.41
CA PHE A 216 -7.18 -12.79 -3.62
C PHE A 216 -6.50 -13.83 -2.72
N LEU A 217 -6.96 -13.98 -1.47
CA LEU A 217 -6.41 -14.98 -0.56
C LEU A 217 -7.07 -16.36 -0.67
N ALA A 218 -8.06 -16.55 -1.55
CA ALA A 218 -8.95 -17.72 -1.53
C ALA A 218 -8.20 -19.07 -1.54
N ALA A 219 -7.12 -19.18 -2.34
CA ALA A 219 -6.33 -20.41 -2.50
C ALA A 219 -5.32 -20.69 -1.37
N LEU A 220 -5.18 -19.78 -0.39
CA LEU A 220 -4.22 -19.93 0.69
C LEU A 220 -4.67 -20.88 1.80
N SER A 221 -3.68 -21.47 2.48
CA SER A 221 -3.93 -22.31 3.65
C SER A 221 -4.56 -21.50 4.78
N LYS A 222 -5.24 -22.18 5.70
CA LYS A 222 -5.80 -21.54 6.91
C LYS A 222 -4.72 -20.77 7.69
N ALA A 223 -3.51 -21.33 7.78
CA ALA A 223 -2.40 -20.70 8.49
C ALA A 223 -1.88 -19.43 7.79
N ASP A 224 -1.84 -19.41 6.45
CA ASP A 224 -1.40 -18.23 5.70
C ASP A 224 -2.46 -17.11 5.73
N LYS A 225 -3.75 -17.47 5.66
CA LYS A 225 -4.85 -16.52 5.90
C LYS A 225 -4.79 -15.94 7.32
N ALA A 226 -4.40 -16.75 8.31
CA ALA A 226 -4.25 -16.30 9.68
C ALA A 226 -3.11 -15.26 9.83
N LEU A 227 -2.03 -15.35 9.04
CA LEU A 227 -0.98 -14.30 9.02
C LEU A 227 -1.52 -12.95 8.55
N ALA A 228 -2.35 -12.92 7.51
CA ALA A 228 -3.00 -11.70 7.03
C ALA A 228 -3.90 -11.06 8.09
N ILE A 229 -4.68 -11.88 8.79
CA ILE A 229 -5.50 -11.44 9.93
C ILE A 229 -4.62 -10.91 11.07
N ALA A 230 -3.57 -11.64 11.41
CA ALA A 230 -2.66 -11.31 12.51
C ALA A 230 -2.01 -9.94 12.33
N GLY A 231 -1.66 -9.57 11.09
CA GLY A 231 -1.13 -8.25 10.76
C GLY A 231 -1.94 -7.08 11.34
N LEU A 232 -3.27 -7.15 11.31
CA LEU A 232 -4.10 -6.10 11.90
C LEU A 232 -3.98 -6.03 13.42
N TYR A 233 -3.90 -7.17 14.11
CA TYR A 233 -3.68 -7.18 15.56
C TYR A 233 -2.36 -6.53 15.92
N PHE A 234 -1.29 -6.81 15.18
CA PHE A 234 0.00 -6.17 15.42
C PHE A 234 -0.06 -4.65 15.19
N HIS A 235 -0.64 -4.19 14.08
CA HIS A 235 -0.81 -2.75 13.83
C HIS A 235 -1.64 -2.08 14.93
N LYS A 236 -2.72 -2.73 15.39
CA LYS A 236 -3.57 -2.21 16.46
C LYS A 236 -2.85 -2.15 17.80
N ALA A 237 -1.96 -3.10 18.09
CA ALA A 237 -1.09 -3.05 19.27
C ALA A 237 -0.19 -1.80 19.23
N GLN A 238 0.48 -1.56 18.10
CA GLN A 238 1.33 -0.38 17.88
C GLN A 238 0.54 0.93 18.07
N TRP A 239 -0.65 1.03 17.46
CA TRP A 239 -1.52 2.20 17.65
C TRP A 239 -1.90 2.41 19.13
N LEU A 240 -2.39 1.38 19.81
CA LEU A 240 -2.81 1.47 21.22
C LEU A 240 -1.65 1.85 22.14
N GLN A 241 -0.44 1.36 21.86
CA GLN A 241 0.77 1.72 22.59
C GLN A 241 1.08 3.21 22.44
N THR A 242 0.99 3.76 21.23
CA THR A 242 1.17 5.22 21.02
C THR A 242 0.12 6.08 21.69
N GLN A 243 -1.04 5.52 22.03
CA GLN A 243 -2.11 6.17 22.80
C GLN A 243 -1.96 5.95 24.32
N GLY A 244 -0.90 5.31 24.79
CA GLY A 244 -0.69 5.00 26.22
C GLY A 244 -1.62 3.91 26.77
N ARG A 245 -2.35 3.17 25.91
CA ARG A 245 -3.31 2.13 26.29
C ARG A 245 -2.63 0.76 26.40
N ILE A 246 -1.67 0.64 27.31
CA ILE A 246 -0.74 -0.49 27.40
C ILE A 246 -1.45 -1.85 27.51
N SER A 247 -2.36 -2.04 28.48
CA SER A 247 -3.04 -3.34 28.65
C SER A 247 -3.90 -3.73 27.43
N ALA A 248 -4.44 -2.75 26.71
CA ALA A 248 -5.18 -3.02 25.48
C ALA A 248 -4.24 -3.40 24.32
N ALA A 249 -3.06 -2.78 24.25
CA ALA A 249 -2.01 -3.12 23.30
C ALA A 249 -1.50 -4.55 23.51
N GLU A 250 -1.23 -4.92 24.77
CA GLU A 250 -0.82 -6.28 25.15
C GLU A 250 -1.84 -7.33 24.73
N LEU A 251 -3.14 -7.04 24.92
CA LEU A 251 -4.21 -7.93 24.47
C LEU A 251 -4.21 -8.12 22.93
N GLN A 252 -3.90 -7.08 22.16
CA GLN A 252 -3.77 -7.23 20.71
C GLN A 252 -2.50 -8.00 20.33
N LEU A 253 -1.40 -7.79 21.06
CA LEU A 253 -0.16 -8.52 20.81
C LEU A 253 -0.33 -10.03 21.08
N ALA A 254 -1.04 -10.39 22.14
CA ALA A 254 -1.40 -11.79 22.42
C ALA A 254 -2.20 -12.42 21.27
N LYS A 255 -3.19 -11.69 20.72
CA LYS A 255 -3.95 -12.14 19.55
C LYS A 255 -3.09 -12.29 18.30
N PHE A 256 -2.12 -11.38 18.10
CA PHE A 256 -1.14 -11.49 17.02
C PHE A 256 -0.31 -12.76 17.17
N GLN A 257 0.23 -13.04 18.35
CA GLN A 257 1.03 -14.25 18.62
C GLN A 257 0.23 -15.53 18.37
N GLU A 258 -0.98 -15.60 18.92
CA GLU A 258 -1.90 -16.73 18.73
C GLU A 258 -2.25 -16.96 17.25
N SER A 259 -2.57 -15.89 16.52
CA SER A 259 -3.04 -15.99 15.13
C SER A 259 -1.92 -16.21 14.12
N SER A 260 -0.72 -15.66 14.39
CA SER A 260 0.42 -15.77 13.47
C SER A 260 1.17 -17.09 13.60
N GLY A 261 1.11 -17.74 14.78
CA GLY A 261 2.00 -18.85 15.12
C GLY A 261 3.48 -18.43 15.20
N VAL A 262 3.73 -17.12 15.30
CA VAL A 262 5.07 -16.52 15.40
C VAL A 262 5.30 -16.13 16.85
N GLU A 263 5.71 -17.11 17.67
CA GLU A 263 6.02 -16.87 19.09
C GLU A 263 7.37 -16.15 19.30
N ALA A 264 8.30 -16.26 18.33
CA ALA A 264 9.72 -15.99 18.55
C ALA A 264 10.30 -14.68 17.94
N LEU A 265 9.53 -13.87 17.19
CA LEU A 265 10.08 -12.70 16.48
C LEU A 265 9.95 -11.36 17.23
N LEU A 266 9.25 -11.31 18.37
CA LEU A 266 8.93 -10.05 19.06
C LEU A 266 9.97 -9.59 20.08
N SER A 267 11.03 -10.37 20.34
CA SER A 267 12.08 -10.00 21.29
C SER A 267 13.05 -8.92 20.78
N GLY A 268 12.98 -8.53 19.50
CA GLY A 268 13.88 -7.54 18.88
C GLY A 268 13.21 -6.32 18.22
N VAL A 269 11.90 -6.35 17.97
CA VAL A 269 11.17 -5.25 17.28
C VAL A 269 10.67 -4.17 18.25
N MET A 270 10.77 -4.41 19.56
CA MET A 270 10.29 -3.49 20.62
C MET A 270 11.38 -2.52 21.13
N THR A 271 12.55 -2.47 20.50
CA THR A 271 13.74 -1.73 20.99
C THR A 271 14.28 -0.63 20.08
N GLU A 272 13.58 -0.26 19.00
CA GLU A 272 13.88 0.94 18.21
C GLU A 272 12.67 1.88 18.17
#